data_AF-A0A350Q7M0-F1
#
_entry.id   AF-A0A350Q7M0-F1
#
_cell.length_a   1.000
_cell.length_b   1.000
_cell.length_c   1.000
_cell.angle_alpha   90.00
_cell.angle_beta   90.00
_cell.angle_gamma   90.00
#
_symmetry.space_group_name_H-M   'P 1'
#
loop_
_entity.id
_entity.type
_entity.pdbx_description
1 polymer ?
#
loop_
_entity_poly.entity_id
_entity_poly.type
_entity_poly.pdbx_seq_one_letter_code
_entity_poly.pdbx_strand_id
1 'polypeptide(L)'
;MIFERPELLALAPLAAILFAFTVGAHWRRLRTLATAYELTALRRLLPTSPGRFPTQRFLCLVSAGALLGLAAAGPVLWDPEPPEPVPPLDIAITVDLSLSMNA
;
A
#
# COMPACT_ATOMS: atom_id res chain seq x y z
N MET A 1 9.80 -7.99 -0.40
CA MET A 1 9.56 -6.63 0.14
C MET A 1 9.57 -6.75 1.64
N ILE A 2 10.46 -6.03 2.31
CA ILE A 2 10.55 -5.99 3.77
C ILE A 2 10.08 -4.62 4.23
N PHE A 3 9.49 -4.52 5.42
CA PHE A 3 9.08 -3.25 6.00
C PHE A 3 10.08 -2.86 7.10
N GLU A 4 10.57 -1.62 7.06
CA GLU A 4 11.44 -1.08 8.12
C GLU A 4 10.72 -0.98 9.46
N ARG A 5 9.41 -0.70 9.42
CA ARG A 5 8.56 -0.48 10.60
C ARG A 5 7.31 -1.33 10.53
N PRO A 6 7.41 -2.65 10.78
CA PRO A 6 6.28 -3.55 10.67
C PRO A 6 5.15 -3.23 11.66
N GLU A 7 5.46 -2.57 12.79
CA GLU A 7 4.46 -2.08 13.74
C GLU A 7 3.47 -1.06 13.14
N LEU A 8 3.86 -0.38 12.06
CA LEU A 8 3.05 0.63 11.38
C LEU A 8 2.17 0.05 10.26
N LEU A 9 2.31 -1.23 9.91
CA LEU A 9 1.47 -1.89 8.89
C LEU A 9 -0.02 -1.79 9.21
N ALA A 10 -0.37 -1.82 10.50
CA ALA A 10 -1.75 -1.68 10.94
C ALA A 10 -2.37 -0.32 10.59
N LEU A 11 -1.55 0.74 10.36
CA LEU A 11 -2.05 2.06 10.00
C LEU A 11 -2.72 2.08 8.63
N ALA A 12 -2.29 1.24 7.68
CA ALA A 12 -2.87 1.20 6.34
C ALA A 12 -4.38 0.85 6.35
N PRO A 13 -4.81 -0.28 6.94
CA PRO A 13 -6.24 -0.58 7.03
C PRO A 13 -6.97 0.40 7.96
N LEU A 14 -6.34 0.89 9.04
CA LEU A 14 -6.97 1.83 9.97
C LEU A 14 -7.30 3.17 9.31
N ALA A 15 -6.35 3.74 8.57
CA ALA A 15 -6.55 4.97 7.80
C ALA A 15 -7.63 4.77 6.73
N ALA A 16 -7.60 3.66 5.99
CA ALA A 16 -8.61 3.32 5.00
C ALA A 16 -10.03 3.26 5.61
N ILE A 17 -10.18 2.61 6.78
CA ILE A 17 -11.46 2.53 7.50
C ILE A 17 -11.92 3.91 7.96
N LEU A 18 -11.03 4.73 8.52
CA LEU A 18 -11.36 6.09 8.95
C LEU A 18 -11.84 6.96 7.78
N PHE A 19 -11.15 6.90 6.63
CA PHE A 19 -11.59 7.61 5.43
C PHE A 19 -12.93 7.08 4.91
N ALA A 20 -13.15 5.77 4.91
CA ALA A 20 -14.43 5.19 4.54
C ALA A 20 -15.57 5.70 5.45
N PHE A 21 -15.32 5.76 6.76
CA PHE A 21 -16.29 6.23 7.75
C PHE A 21 -16.62 7.71 7.58
N THR A 22 -15.62 8.55 7.36
CA THR A 22 -15.83 10.00 7.16
C THR A 22 -16.65 10.29 5.91
N VAL A 23 -16.38 9.59 4.80
CA VAL A 23 -17.15 9.72 3.56
C VAL A 23 -18.58 9.20 3.75
N GLY A 24 -18.75 8.07 4.44
CA GLY A 24 -20.06 7.50 4.76
C GLY A 24 -20.90 8.42 5.65
N ALA A 25 -20.30 9.00 6.70
CA ALA A 25 -20.94 9.95 7.60
C ALA A 25 -21.33 11.25 6.87
N HIS A 26 -20.43 11.78 6.04
CA HIS A 26 -20.70 12.96 5.23
C HIS A 26 -21.85 12.71 4.25
N TRP A 27 -21.86 11.55 3.61
CA TRP A 27 -22.93 11.13 2.71
C TRP A 27 -24.28 10.97 3.41
N ARG A 28 -24.30 10.31 4.58
CA ARG A 28 -25.50 10.19 5.41
C ARG A 28 -26.05 11.57 5.78
N ARG A 29 -25.20 12.47 6.24
CA ARG A 29 -25.58 13.85 6.57
C ARG A 29 -26.17 14.57 5.36
N LEU A 30 -25.57 14.42 4.18
CA LEU A 30 -26.08 14.99 2.94
C LEU A 30 -27.47 14.46 2.58
N ARG A 31 -27.70 13.15 2.74
CA ARG A 31 -29.01 12.53 2.51
C ARG A 31 -30.06 13.03 3.50
N THR A 32 -29.73 13.12 4.79
CA THR A 32 -30.65 13.65 5.80
C THR A 32 -31.04 15.10 5.49
N LEU A 33 -30.09 15.93 5.04
CA LEU A 33 -30.39 17.29 4.61
C LEU A 33 -31.27 17.31 3.35
N ALA A 34 -31.00 16.43 2.38
CA ALA A 34 -31.82 16.32 1.17
C ALA A 34 -33.26 15.84 1.44
N THR A 35 -33.49 15.06 2.50
CA THR A 35 -34.84 14.69 2.93
C THR A 35 -35.55 15.77 3.72
N ALA A 36 -34.79 16.62 4.43
CA ALA A 36 -35.35 17.67 5.29
C ALA A 36 -35.64 18.99 4.56
N TYR A 37 -34.93 19.27 3.47
CA TYR A 37 -35.04 20.50 2.69
C TYR A 37 -35.49 20.20 1.26
N GLU A 38 -36.25 21.12 0.64
CA GLU A 38 -36.55 21.01 -0.79
C GLU A 38 -35.25 20.99 -1.62
N LEU A 39 -35.19 20.08 -2.58
CA LEU A 39 -34.05 19.81 -3.47
C LEU A 39 -33.50 21.09 -4.15
N THR A 40 -34.40 22.04 -4.44
CA THR A 40 -34.12 23.35 -5.03
C THR A 40 -33.34 24.27 -4.09
N ALA A 41 -33.67 24.28 -2.80
CA ALA A 41 -32.92 25.02 -1.78
C ALA A 41 -31.56 24.36 -1.53
N LEU A 42 -31.52 23.02 -1.54
CA LEU A 42 -30.29 22.26 -1.34
C LEU A 42 -29.28 22.49 -2.48
N ARG A 43 -29.73 22.55 -3.75
CA ARG A 43 -28.86 22.87 -4.91
C ARG A 43 -28.28 24.28 -4.87
N ARG A 44 -28.93 25.23 -4.18
CA ARG A 44 -28.38 26.58 -3.98
C ARG A 44 -27.30 26.62 -2.91
N LEU A 45 -27.39 25.74 -1.91
CA LEU A 45 -26.45 25.68 -0.77
C LEU A 45 -25.27 24.74 -1.02
N LEU A 46 -25.47 23.68 -1.82
CA LEU A 46 -24.46 22.68 -2.14
C LEU A 46 -24.15 22.70 -3.64
N PRO A 47 -22.90 22.96 -4.04
CA PRO A 47 -22.48 22.89 -5.45
C PRO A 47 -22.54 21.46 -6.00
N THR A 48 -22.63 20.45 -5.13
CA THR A 48 -22.66 19.04 -5.46
C THR A 48 -24.05 18.44 -5.31
N SER A 49 -24.50 17.76 -6.35
CA SER A 49 -25.74 16.98 -6.38
C SER A 49 -25.76 15.93 -5.25
N PRO A 50 -26.78 15.92 -4.38
CA PRO A 50 -26.94 14.92 -3.33
C PRO A 50 -27.39 13.54 -3.85
N GLY A 51 -27.57 13.39 -5.17
CA GLY A 51 -28.24 12.23 -5.75
C GLY A 51 -27.39 10.96 -5.83
N ARG A 52 -26.05 11.06 -5.89
CA ARG A 52 -25.16 9.89 -6.02
C ARG A 52 -24.03 9.89 -5.01
N PHE A 53 -23.78 8.72 -4.44
CA PHE A 53 -22.66 8.50 -3.54
C PHE A 53 -21.35 8.85 -4.26
N PRO A 54 -20.42 9.58 -3.62
CA PRO A 54 -19.20 10.02 -4.27
C PRO A 54 -18.18 8.87 -4.36
N THR A 55 -18.47 7.86 -5.18
CA THR A 55 -17.68 6.63 -5.35
C THR A 55 -16.23 6.91 -5.71
N GLN A 56 -15.97 7.81 -6.66
CA GLN A 56 -14.61 8.19 -7.05
C GLN A 56 -13.82 8.80 -5.88
N ARG A 57 -14.45 9.73 -5.14
CA ARG A 57 -13.82 10.37 -3.98
C ARG A 57 -13.60 9.36 -2.85
N PHE A 58 -14.53 8.44 -2.65
CA PHE A 58 -14.39 7.34 -1.71
C PHE A 58 -13.20 6.45 -2.06
N LEU A 59 -13.13 5.95 -3.30
CA LEU A 59 -12.04 5.08 -3.74
C LEU A 59 -10.68 5.79 -3.64
N CYS A 60 -10.62 7.06 -4.03
CA CYS A 60 -9.41 7.87 -3.95
C CYS A 60 -8.95 8.09 -2.49
N LEU A 61 -9.86 8.43 -1.57
CA LEU A 61 -9.49 8.64 -0.16
C LEU A 61 -9.10 7.35 0.54
N VAL A 62 -9.82 6.25 0.27
CA VAL A 62 -9.51 4.94 0.83
C VAL A 62 -8.16 4.43 0.32
N SER A 63 -7.90 4.55 -0.98
CA SER A 63 -6.60 4.16 -1.55
C SER A 63 -5.46 5.05 -1.04
N ALA A 64 -5.68 6.36 -0.94
CA ALA A 64 -4.70 7.29 -0.38
C ALA A 64 -4.38 6.95 1.09
N GLY A 65 -5.37 6.62 1.91
CA GLY A 65 -5.15 6.18 3.29
C GLY A 65 -4.36 4.88 3.40
N ALA A 66 -4.70 3.89 2.57
CA ALA A 66 -3.94 2.64 2.51
C ALA A 66 -2.49 2.88 2.08
N LEU A 67 -2.27 3.69 1.05
CA LEU A 67 -0.93 4.04 0.56
C LEU A 67 -0.13 4.84 1.59
N LEU A 68 -0.74 5.78 2.30
CA LEU A 68 -0.08 6.52 3.38
C LEU A 68 0.37 5.61 4.52
N GLY A 69 -0.48 4.66 4.93
CA GLY A 69 -0.10 3.69 5.96
C GLY A 69 1.00 2.73 5.50
N LEU A 70 0.95 2.30 4.23
CA LEU A 70 2.01 1.47 3.64
C LEU A 70 3.33 2.24 3.52
N ALA A 71 3.29 3.50 3.08
CA ALA A 71 4.46 4.36 3.00
C ALA A 71 5.08 4.59 4.38
N ALA A 72 4.26 4.74 5.42
CA ALA A 72 4.72 4.88 6.80
C ALA A 72 5.45 3.61 7.32
N ALA A 73 5.09 2.42 6.82
CA ALA A 73 5.76 1.17 7.17
C ALA A 73 7.14 1.00 6.50
N GLY A 74 7.51 1.87 5.55
CA GLY A 74 8.82 1.89 4.91
C GLY A 74 9.13 0.62 4.12
N PRO A 75 8.46 0.38 2.98
CA PRO A 75 8.70 -0.80 2.17
C PRO A 75 10.06 -0.71 1.45
N VAL A 76 10.90 -1.71 1.65
CA VAL A 76 12.21 -1.87 1.03
C VAL A 76 12.18 -3.07 0.08
N LEU A 77 12.75 -2.89 -1.11
CA LEU A 77 13.00 -3.98 -2.05
C LEU A 77 14.16 -4.81 -1.48
N TRP A 78 13.92 -6.11 -1.33
CA TRP A 78 14.96 -7.03 -0.88
C TRP A 78 15.93 -7.22 -2.05
N ASP A 79 17.14 -6.67 -1.92
CA ASP A 79 18.24 -7.04 -2.80
C ASP A 79 18.90 -8.30 -2.22
N PRO A 80 18.86 -9.44 -2.93
CA PRO A 80 19.64 -10.60 -2.50
C PRO A 80 21.13 -10.24 -2.59
N GLU A 81 21.85 -10.45 -1.49
CA GLU A 81 23.31 -10.31 -1.43
C GLU A 81 23.94 -11.08 -2.60
N PRO A 82 24.90 -10.49 -3.35
CA PRO A 82 25.61 -11.22 -4.39
C PRO A 82 26.22 -12.48 -3.80
N PRO A 83 26.11 -13.65 -4.47
CA PRO A 83 26.72 -14.87 -3.96
C PRO A 83 28.22 -14.61 -3.71
N GLU A 84 28.72 -15.05 -2.55
CA GLU A 84 30.14 -14.93 -2.23
C GLU A 84 30.96 -15.49 -3.41
N PRO A 85 32.01 -14.77 -3.85
CA PRO A 85 32.86 -15.26 -4.92
C PRO A 85 33.42 -16.61 -4.49
N VAL A 86 33.08 -17.66 -5.25
CA VAL A 86 33.64 -18.99 -5.05
C VAL A 86 35.17 -18.83 -5.06
N PRO A 87 35.89 -19.24 -4.00
CA PRO A 87 37.34 -19.16 -4.00
C PRO A 87 37.86 -19.88 -5.25
N PRO A 88 38.84 -19.33 -5.97
CA PRO A 88 39.36 -19.96 -7.17
C PRO A 88 39.81 -21.37 -6.78
N LEU A 89 39.05 -22.36 -7.24
CA LEU A 89 39.36 -23.76 -6.99
C LEU A 89 40.75 -23.97 -7.59
N ASP A 90 41.74 -24.25 -6.74
CA ASP A 90 43.13 -24.41 -7.14
C ASP A 90 43.23 -25.51 -8.21
N ILE A 91 43.28 -25.08 -9.47
CA ILE A 91 43.47 -25.94 -10.64
C ILE A 91 44.79 -26.73 -10.51
N ALA A 92 45.72 -26.26 -9.68
CA ALA A 92 46.93 -27.00 -9.32
C ALA A 92 46.63 -28.29 -8.54
N ILE A 93 45.64 -28.30 -7.63
CA ILE A 93 45.31 -29.48 -6.80
C ILE A 93 44.60 -30.55 -7.62
N THR A 94 43.74 -30.16 -8.57
CA THR A 94 43.05 -31.14 -9.43
C THR A 94 44.01 -31.79 -10.44
N VAL A 95 44.99 -31.04 -10.95
CA VAL A 95 46.01 -31.61 -11.85
C VAL A 95 46.93 -32.58 -11.11
N ASP A 96 47.34 -32.27 -9.87
CA ASP A 96 48.21 -33.14 -9.09
C ASP A 96 47.53 -34.46 -8.69
N LEU A 97 46.24 -34.42 -8.31
CA LEU A 97 45.43 -35.63 -8.06
C LEU A 97 45.25 -36.49 -9.32
N SER A 98 45.12 -35.85 -10.49
CA SER A 98 44.97 -36.55 -11.77
C SER A 98 46.26 -37.27 -12.17
N LEU A 99 47.42 -36.67 -11.88
CA LEU A 99 48.73 -37.29 -12.12
C LEU A 99 49.05 -38.39 -11.11
N SER A 100 48.64 -38.23 -9.84
CA SER A 100 48.79 -39.25 -8.79
C SER A 100 47.90 -40.49 -8.99
N MET A 101 46.74 -40.36 -9.65
CA MET A 101 45.85 -41.50 -9.93
C MET A 101 46.23 -42.27 -11.20
N ASN A 102 47.12 -41.72 -12.02
CA ASN A 102 47.53 -42.28 -13.31
C ASN A 102 48.96 -42.85 -13.30
N ALA A 103 49.60 -42.89 -12.13
CA ALA A 103 50.89 -43.54 -11.84
C ALA A 103 50.66 -44.78 -10.97
#